data_AF-A0A7W5GQ80-F1
#
_entry.id   AF-A0A7W5GQ80-F1
#
_cell.length_a   1.000
_cell.length_b   1.000
_cell.length_c   1.000
_cell.angle_alpha   90.00
_cell.angle_beta   90.00
_cell.angle_gamma   90.00
#
_symmetry.space_group_name_H-M   'P 1'
#
loop_
_entity.id
_entity.type
_entity.pdbx_description
1 polymer ?
#
loop_
_entity_poly.entity_id
_entity_poly.type
_entity_poly.pdbx_seq_one_letter_code
_entity_poly.pdbx_strand_id
1 'polypeptide(L)'
;MTLNDFILLLRHYLKWVIIVPVLCALLGGTFVVVRDASKEASYSASASLSVVDITDSLSATNLTLLLSSVAQNAIISLEDDGVAVKVAVDDKAQSVKFTATASGAGEAEHAANSAASATMELMKEKLAEQANVFRDEGASSTDLGSPSQEAVSSKAAALDACIYTVAPATAALNTAPTSVVKYAVFGFIGGLIAVVFVLVMIDSVKCPIKTRRDVEEATNHPIVNGCGGVSGVELARANVLTALGGVPPKLCVISGNEQGQAFSQQLASLFKASGDSTEVLFVSPLSSNAAGYFEVQNADATLVCVARWKDSAKSLMLSLEELELARANVIGIALI
;
A
#
# COMPACT_ATOMS: atom_id res chain seq x y z
N MET A 1 11.31 -17.41 -11.39
CA MET A 1 12.19 -16.84 -10.36
C MET A 1 12.19 -17.77 -9.15
N THR A 2 13.33 -18.36 -8.79
CA THR A 2 13.40 -19.21 -7.60
C THR A 2 13.54 -18.36 -6.33
N LEU A 3 13.21 -18.94 -5.17
CA LEU A 3 13.32 -18.24 -3.88
C LEU A 3 14.77 -17.82 -3.59
N ASN A 4 15.74 -18.61 -4.05
CA ASN A 4 17.17 -18.28 -3.94
C ASN A 4 17.54 -17.05 -4.79
N ASP A 5 16.98 -16.92 -5.99
CA ASP A 5 17.22 -15.78 -6.87
C ASP A 5 16.66 -14.48 -6.29
N PHE A 6 15.54 -14.59 -5.57
CA PHE A 6 14.94 -13.47 -4.84
C PHE A 6 15.85 -12.98 -3.72
N ILE A 7 16.40 -13.91 -2.93
CA ILE A 7 17.32 -13.57 -1.85
C ILE A 7 18.58 -12.89 -2.40
N LEU A 8 19.10 -13.36 -3.53
CA LEU A 8 20.26 -12.74 -4.17
C LEU A 8 19.95 -11.31 -4.63
N LEU A 9 18.80 -11.08 -5.27
CA LEU A 9 18.36 -9.74 -5.65
C LEU A 9 18.16 -8.83 -4.45
N LEU A 10 17.55 -9.35 -3.37
CA LEU A 10 17.34 -8.60 -2.14
C LEU A 10 18.67 -8.19 -1.49
N ARG A 11 19.66 -9.08 -1.49
CA ARG A 11 21.01 -8.78 -1.00
C ARG A 11 21.72 -7.74 -1.86
N HIS A 12 21.63 -7.87 -3.18
CA HIS A 12 22.26 -6.92 -4.10
C HIS A 12 21.65 -5.52 -3.98
N TYR A 13 20.32 -5.43 -3.87
CA TYR A 13 19.57 -4.18 -3.77
C TYR A 13 19.16 -3.81 -2.34
N LEU A 14 19.83 -4.33 -1.31
CA LEU A 14 19.45 -4.14 0.09
C LEU A 14 19.31 -2.66 0.48
N LYS A 15 20.18 -1.80 -0.06
CA LYS A 15 20.11 -0.35 0.15
C LYS A 15 18.78 0.23 -0.34
N TRP A 16 18.33 -0.18 -1.53
CA TRP A 16 17.05 0.28 -2.11
C TRP A 16 15.84 -0.25 -1.34
N VAL A 17 15.92 -1.51 -0.90
CA VAL A 17 14.90 -2.16 -0.06
C VAL A 17 14.68 -1.43 1.26
N ILE A 18 15.71 -0.77 1.80
CA ILE A 18 15.58 0.01 3.04
C ILE A 18 15.17 1.46 2.74
N ILE A 19 15.80 2.11 1.76
CA ILE A 19 15.61 3.53 1.48
C ILE A 19 14.18 3.84 1.04
N VAL A 20 13.63 3.06 0.11
CA VAL A 20 12.32 3.37 -0.48
C VAL A 20 11.17 3.24 0.53
N PRO A 21 11.05 2.18 1.35
CA PRO A 21 10.01 2.11 2.37
C PRO A 21 10.11 3.20 3.43
N VAL A 22 11.33 3.58 3.82
CA VAL A 22 11.54 4.69 4.76
C VAL A 22 11.08 6.01 4.14
N LEU A 23 11.41 6.26 2.87
CA LEU A 23 10.96 7.45 2.16
C LEU A 23 9.42 7.49 2.03
N CYS A 24 8.79 6.37 1.68
CA CYS A 24 7.33 6.27 1.59
C CYS A 24 6.65 6.46 2.97
N ALA A 25 7.25 5.96 4.05
CA ALA A 25 6.75 6.17 5.40
C ALA A 25 6.80 7.65 5.80
N LEU A 26 7.90 8.34 5.47
CA LEU A 26 8.05 9.78 5.70
C LEU A 26 7.02 10.58 4.90
N LEU A 27 6.85 10.28 3.61
CA LEU A 27 5.85 10.93 2.76
C LEU A 27 4.42 10.71 3.27
N GLY A 28 4.09 9.49 3.69
CA GLY A 28 2.78 9.18 4.29
C GLY A 28 2.54 9.95 5.59
N GLY A 29 3.57 10.08 6.43
CA GLY A 29 3.50 10.85 7.68
C GLY A 29 3.36 12.35 7.44
N THR A 30 4.18 12.94 6.58
CA THR A 30 4.15 14.39 6.29
C THR A 30 2.87 14.80 5.58
N PHE A 31 2.34 13.98 4.69
CA PHE A 31 1.06 14.23 4.02
C PHE A 31 -0.09 14.42 5.02
N VAL A 32 -0.14 13.59 6.07
CA VAL A 32 -1.17 13.71 7.10
C VAL A 32 -0.99 14.97 7.92
N VAL A 33 0.23 15.32 8.30
CA VAL A 33 0.51 16.55 9.06
C VAL A 33 0.09 17.79 8.26
N VAL A 34 0.42 17.84 6.97
CA VAL A 34 0.01 18.95 6.09
C VAL A 34 -1.51 18.99 5.94
N ARG A 35 -2.15 17.84 5.70
CA ARG A 35 -3.60 17.75 5.57
C ARG A 35 -4.31 18.18 6.85
N ASP A 36 -3.81 17.78 8.00
CA ASP A 36 -4.41 18.13 9.29
C ASP A 36 -4.17 19.61 9.64
N ALA A 37 -3.05 20.20 9.23
CA ALA A 37 -2.85 21.65 9.31
C ALA A 37 -3.77 22.45 8.37
N SER A 38 -4.23 21.85 7.27
CA SER A 38 -5.15 22.47 6.32
C SER A 38 -6.63 22.29 6.63
N LYS A 39 -6.98 21.43 7.60
CA LYS A 39 -8.37 21.30 8.06
C LYS A 39 -8.71 22.48 8.96
N GLU A 40 -9.70 23.27 8.56
CA GLU A 40 -10.29 24.27 9.45
C GLU A 40 -10.81 23.58 10.73
N ALA A 41 -10.65 24.28 11.86
CA ALA A 41 -11.07 23.76 13.16
C ALA A 41 -12.57 23.48 13.14
N SER A 42 -12.96 22.20 13.18
CA SER A 42 -14.36 21.82 13.35
C SER A 42 -14.59 21.48 14.82
N TYR A 43 -15.68 21.99 15.38
CA TYR A 43 -16.15 21.70 16.72
C TYR A 43 -17.35 20.76 16.63
N SER A 44 -17.45 19.79 17.54
CA SER A 44 -18.63 18.95 17.72
C SER A 44 -19.22 19.21 19.10
N ALA A 45 -20.50 19.55 19.18
CA ALA A 45 -21.22 19.64 20.44
C ALA A 45 -22.37 18.64 20.46
N SER A 46 -22.65 18.05 21.64
CA SER A 46 -23.71 17.06 21.78
C SER A 46 -24.69 17.37 22.91
N ALA A 47 -25.97 17.58 22.58
CA ALA A 47 -27.08 17.63 23.53
C ALA A 47 -27.77 16.26 23.61
N SER A 48 -28.43 15.94 24.74
CA SER A 48 -29.32 14.79 24.83
C SER A 48 -30.68 15.17 25.37
N LEU A 49 -31.72 14.52 24.84
CA LEU A 49 -33.12 14.69 25.25
C LEU A 49 -33.67 13.32 25.64
N SER A 50 -34.24 13.21 26.85
CA SER A 50 -34.99 12.04 27.29
C SER A 50 -36.43 12.41 27.62
N VAL A 51 -37.34 11.45 27.42
CA VAL A 51 -38.77 11.56 27.73
C VAL A 51 -39.14 10.40 28.66
N VAL A 52 -39.69 10.73 29.82
CA VAL A 52 -40.08 9.75 30.86
C VAL A 52 -41.55 9.92 31.21
N ASP A 53 -42.30 8.84 31.15
CA ASP A 53 -43.66 8.77 31.68
C ASP A 53 -43.61 8.37 33.16
N ILE A 54 -44.13 9.22 34.05
CA ILE A 54 -44.18 8.96 35.50
C ILE A 54 -45.33 8.01 35.86
N THR A 55 -46.33 7.89 34.98
CA THR A 55 -47.50 7.04 35.21
C THR A 55 -47.24 5.56 34.92
N ASP A 56 -46.07 5.23 34.36
CA ASP A 56 -45.62 3.89 33.98
C ASP A 56 -46.61 3.16 33.04
N SER A 57 -47.38 3.93 32.27
CA SER A 57 -48.41 3.39 31.39
C SER A 57 -47.96 3.35 29.92
N LEU A 58 -46.93 4.13 29.57
CA LEU A 58 -46.32 4.18 28.26
C LEU A 58 -44.97 3.45 28.25
N SER A 59 -44.71 2.68 27.20
CA SER A 59 -43.42 2.02 27.03
C SER A 59 -42.31 3.06 26.75
N ALA A 60 -41.29 3.10 27.60
CA ALA A 60 -40.10 3.94 27.41
C ALA A 60 -39.42 3.72 26.05
N THR A 61 -39.45 2.49 25.53
CA THR A 61 -38.92 2.14 24.19
C THR A 61 -39.73 2.81 23.08
N ASN A 62 -41.06 2.77 23.16
CA ASN A 62 -41.92 3.41 22.16
C ASN A 62 -41.79 4.93 22.19
N LEU A 63 -41.66 5.51 23.40
CA LEU A 63 -41.40 6.95 23.56
C LEU A 63 -40.05 7.35 22.97
N THR A 64 -39.00 6.56 23.19
CA THR A 64 -37.67 6.82 22.62
C THR A 64 -37.65 6.69 21.10
N LEU A 65 -38.36 5.71 20.53
CA LEU A 65 -38.50 5.54 19.08
C LEU A 65 -39.28 6.70 18.46
N LEU A 66 -40.38 7.12 19.09
CA LEU A 66 -41.17 8.27 18.64
C LEU A 66 -40.34 9.55 18.72
N LEU A 67 -39.60 9.73 19.81
CA LEU A 67 -38.66 10.84 19.98
C LEU A 67 -37.58 10.86 18.89
N SER A 68 -37.02 9.69 18.52
CA SER A 68 -36.02 9.60 17.45
C SER A 68 -36.61 9.98 16.08
N SER A 69 -37.84 9.56 15.80
CA SER A 69 -38.55 9.91 14.57
C SER A 69 -38.84 11.41 14.49
N VAL A 70 -39.34 12.01 15.58
CA VAL A 70 -39.59 13.46 15.67
C VAL A 70 -38.28 14.23 15.57
N ALA A 71 -37.20 13.75 16.21
CA ALA A 71 -35.88 14.35 16.14
C ALA A 71 -35.34 14.38 14.70
N GLN A 72 -35.46 13.28 13.96
CA GLN A 72 -35.03 13.22 12.56
C GLN A 72 -35.80 14.19 11.66
N ASN A 73 -37.08 14.43 11.95
CA ASN A 73 -37.88 15.41 11.20
C ASN A 73 -37.52 16.86 11.59
N ALA A 74 -37.29 17.13 12.88
CA ALA A 74 -36.97 18.46 13.40
C ALA A 74 -35.64 19.00 12.83
N ILE A 75 -34.62 18.14 12.69
CA ILE A 75 -33.29 18.55 12.22
C ILE A 75 -33.24 18.96 10.75
N ILE A 76 -34.21 18.54 9.92
CA ILE A 76 -34.26 18.90 8.48
C ILE A 76 -34.32 20.43 8.29
N SER A 77 -34.94 21.13 9.23
CA SER A 77 -35.07 22.59 9.22
C SER A 77 -33.86 23.34 9.80
N LEU A 78 -32.89 22.61 10.37
CA LEU A 78 -31.74 23.15 11.13
C LEU A 78 -30.39 22.88 10.45
N GLU A 79 -30.36 22.11 9.37
CA GLU A 79 -29.16 21.94 8.54
C GLU A 79 -29.00 23.15 7.60
N ASP A 80 -27.84 23.80 7.67
CA ASP A 80 -27.44 24.93 6.83
C ASP A 80 -26.00 24.70 6.31
N ASP A 81 -25.54 25.49 5.33
CA ASP A 81 -24.26 25.31 4.61
C ASP A 81 -23.01 25.24 5.52
N GLY A 82 -23.13 25.62 6.80
CA GLY A 82 -22.04 25.58 7.80
C GLY A 82 -22.27 24.68 9.04
N VAL A 83 -23.45 24.06 9.18
CA VAL A 83 -23.82 23.30 10.39
C VAL A 83 -24.52 21.99 10.02
N ALA A 84 -23.89 20.87 10.36
CA ALA A 84 -24.49 19.54 10.19
C ALA A 84 -24.93 18.96 11.54
N VAL A 85 -26.17 18.47 11.64
CA VAL A 85 -26.73 17.92 12.88
C VAL A 85 -27.09 16.45 12.71
N LYS A 86 -26.50 15.58 13.52
CA LYS A 86 -26.78 14.14 13.53
C LYS A 86 -27.56 13.73 14.76
N VAL A 87 -28.55 12.87 14.56
CA VAL A 87 -29.37 12.29 15.62
C VAL A 87 -28.99 10.83 15.81
N ALA A 88 -28.76 10.41 17.05
CA ALA A 88 -28.51 9.02 17.41
C ALA A 88 -29.31 8.64 18.67
N VAL A 89 -29.82 7.42 18.71
CA VAL A 89 -30.48 6.88 19.92
C VAL A 89 -29.42 6.34 20.87
N ASP A 90 -29.52 6.71 22.15
CA ASP A 90 -28.77 6.11 23.24
C ASP A 90 -29.69 5.15 23.99
N ASP A 91 -29.63 3.87 23.61
CA ASP A 91 -30.46 2.81 24.19
C ASP A 91 -30.23 2.62 25.69
N LYS A 92 -29.05 2.96 26.20
CA LYS A 92 -28.71 2.80 27.63
C LYS A 92 -29.30 3.91 28.47
N ALA A 93 -29.28 5.13 27.95
CA ALA A 93 -29.83 6.30 28.63
C ALA A 93 -31.32 6.56 28.31
N GLN A 94 -31.93 5.75 27.42
CA GLN A 94 -33.28 5.97 26.89
C GLN A 94 -33.48 7.42 26.43
N SER A 95 -32.51 7.89 25.63
CA SER A 95 -32.44 9.29 25.20
C SER A 95 -32.04 9.39 23.74
N VAL A 96 -32.30 10.53 23.15
CA VAL A 96 -31.88 10.88 21.80
C VAL A 96 -30.78 11.93 21.89
N LYS A 97 -29.65 11.66 21.25
CA LYS A 97 -28.47 12.51 21.22
C LYS A 97 -28.40 13.29 19.92
N PHE A 98 -28.28 14.61 20.02
CA PHE A 98 -28.10 15.54 18.92
C PHE A 98 -26.64 15.97 18.86
N THR A 99 -25.96 15.72 17.76
CA THR A 99 -24.55 16.06 17.56
C THR A 99 -24.43 17.05 16.43
N ALA A 100 -24.08 18.30 16.74
CA ALA A 100 -23.88 19.35 15.74
C ALA A 100 -22.40 19.57 15.48
N THR A 101 -22.01 19.72 14.21
CA THR A 101 -20.65 20.07 13.79
C THR A 101 -20.62 21.42 13.07
N ALA A 102 -19.79 22.35 13.55
CA ALA A 102 -19.64 23.70 13.01
C ALA A 102 -18.18 24.20 13.12
N SER A 103 -17.87 25.33 12.48
CA SER A 103 -16.57 26.02 12.57
C SER A 103 -16.32 26.70 13.92
N GLY A 104 -17.38 27.12 14.62
CA GLY A 104 -17.31 27.73 15.95
C GLY A 104 -17.82 26.81 17.06
N ALA A 105 -17.18 26.85 18.24
CA ALA A 105 -17.64 26.14 19.43
C ALA A 105 -19.07 26.56 19.84
N GLY A 106 -19.32 27.88 19.88
CA GLY A 106 -20.63 28.42 20.24
C GLY A 106 -21.72 28.11 19.21
N GLU A 107 -21.38 28.06 17.92
CA GLU A 107 -22.30 27.68 16.85
C GLU A 107 -22.72 26.21 16.96
N ALA A 108 -21.75 25.31 17.20
CA ALA A 108 -22.03 23.89 17.42
C ALA A 108 -22.91 23.68 18.67
N GLU A 109 -22.60 24.35 19.79
CA GLU A 109 -23.42 24.27 21.01
C GLU A 109 -24.84 24.79 20.79
N HIS A 110 -24.97 25.95 20.13
CA HIS A 110 -26.27 26.55 19.87
C HIS A 110 -27.12 25.66 18.97
N ALA A 111 -26.55 25.11 17.89
CA ALA A 111 -27.24 24.23 16.98
C ALA A 111 -27.68 22.92 17.64
N ALA A 112 -26.82 22.28 18.44
CA ALA A 112 -27.17 21.04 19.15
C ALA A 112 -28.29 21.27 20.18
N ASN A 113 -28.21 22.36 20.95
CA ASN A 113 -29.24 22.72 21.93
C ASN A 113 -30.55 23.13 21.24
N SER A 114 -30.49 23.91 20.16
CA SER A 114 -31.66 24.31 19.38
C SER A 114 -32.40 23.10 18.81
N ALA A 115 -31.66 22.12 18.28
CA ALA A 115 -32.23 20.86 17.79
C ALA A 115 -32.94 20.07 18.89
N ALA A 116 -32.34 19.97 20.08
CA ALA A 116 -32.96 19.31 21.22
C ALA A 116 -34.23 20.05 21.68
N SER A 117 -34.20 21.37 21.77
CA SER A 117 -35.37 22.18 22.15
C SER A 117 -36.49 22.14 21.12
N ALA A 118 -36.17 22.25 19.83
CA ALA A 118 -37.16 22.15 18.74
C ALA A 118 -37.84 20.77 18.72
N THR A 119 -37.05 19.70 18.92
CA THR A 119 -37.60 18.34 19.03
C THR A 119 -38.53 18.20 20.23
N MET A 120 -38.15 18.77 21.38
CA MET A 120 -38.97 18.73 22.59
C MET A 120 -40.32 19.42 22.39
N GLU A 121 -40.37 20.59 21.76
CA GLU A 121 -41.63 21.30 21.51
C GLU A 121 -42.53 20.56 20.51
N LEU A 122 -41.97 20.02 19.42
CA LEU A 122 -42.70 19.17 18.48
C LEU A 122 -43.24 17.89 19.13
N MET A 123 -42.46 17.31 20.05
CA MET A 123 -42.87 16.12 20.79
C MET A 123 -44.05 16.41 21.72
N LYS A 124 -44.01 17.53 22.46
CA LYS A 124 -45.13 17.97 23.30
C LYS A 124 -46.40 18.18 22.48
N GLU A 125 -46.30 18.84 21.34
CA GLU A 125 -47.42 19.05 20.43
C GLU A 125 -48.01 17.72 19.95
N LYS A 126 -47.17 16.78 19.51
CA LYS A 126 -47.61 15.47 19.02
C LYS A 126 -48.24 14.59 20.11
N LEU A 127 -47.71 14.62 21.33
CA LEU A 127 -48.30 13.88 22.46
C LEU A 127 -49.62 14.51 22.91
N ALA A 128 -49.72 15.84 22.95
CA ALA A 128 -50.98 16.53 23.27
C ALA A 128 -52.07 16.28 22.21
N GLU A 129 -51.68 16.24 20.92
CA GLU A 129 -52.57 15.85 19.82
C GLU A 129 -53.11 14.42 20.03
N GLN A 130 -52.24 13.46 20.36
CA GLN A 130 -52.65 12.09 20.67
C GLN A 130 -53.53 12.02 21.92
N ALA A 131 -53.21 12.76 22.98
CA ALA A 131 -54.00 12.80 24.21
C ALA A 131 -55.44 13.29 23.94
N ASN A 132 -55.60 14.30 23.08
CA ASN A 132 -56.91 14.79 22.67
C ASN A 132 -57.71 13.76 21.86
N VAL A 133 -57.06 13.04 20.93
CA VAL A 133 -57.72 11.94 20.20
C VAL A 133 -58.23 10.86 21.15
N PHE A 134 -57.42 10.42 22.12
CA PHE A 134 -57.86 9.46 23.12
C PHE A 134 -59.02 10.00 23.97
N ARG A 135 -58.99 11.28 24.34
CA ARG A 135 -60.05 11.93 25.12
C ARG A 135 -61.37 11.98 24.35
N ASP A 136 -61.32 12.25 23.04
CA ASP A 136 -62.49 12.30 22.15
C ASP A 136 -63.06 10.91 21.84
N GLU A 137 -62.20 9.90 21.68
CA GLU A 137 -62.61 8.50 21.52
C GLU A 137 -63.30 7.96 22.79
N GLY A 138 -62.79 8.30 23.97
CA GLY A 138 -63.40 7.94 25.26
C GLY A 138 -64.72 8.65 25.56
N ALA A 139 -64.98 9.80 24.91
CA ALA A 139 -66.26 10.51 24.98
C ALA A 139 -67.31 9.96 24.00
N SER A 140 -66.87 9.32 22.90
CA SER A 140 -67.75 8.78 21.86
C SER A 140 -68.27 7.36 22.17
N SER A 141 -67.67 6.65 23.12
CA SER A 141 -68.18 5.36 23.60
C SER A 141 -69.39 5.57 24.54
N THR A 142 -70.60 5.36 24.04
CA THR A 142 -71.88 5.52 24.76
C THR A 142 -72.16 4.42 25.79
N ASP A 143 -71.14 3.85 26.43
CA ASP A 143 -71.28 2.79 27.45
C ASP A 143 -70.67 3.27 28.77
N LEU A 144 -71.50 3.95 29.57
CA LEU A 144 -71.11 4.51 30.86
C LEU A 144 -70.64 3.39 31.81
N GLY A 145 -69.35 3.40 32.15
CA GLY A 145 -68.79 2.59 33.24
C GLY A 145 -68.14 1.27 32.82
N SER A 146 -67.73 1.12 31.56
CA SER A 146 -66.87 -0.01 31.16
C SER A 146 -65.41 0.25 31.58
N PRO A 147 -64.63 -0.79 31.97
CA PRO A 147 -63.19 -0.67 32.29
C PRO A 147 -62.34 -0.10 31.13
N SER A 148 -62.89 -0.05 29.91
CA SER A 148 -62.32 0.61 28.75
C SER A 148 -62.26 2.14 28.88
N GLN A 149 -63.22 2.80 29.54
CA GLN A 149 -63.25 4.27 29.59
C GLN A 149 -62.23 4.85 30.58
N GLU A 150 -62.05 4.19 31.73
CA GLU A 150 -60.98 4.53 32.69
C GLU A 150 -59.59 4.32 32.09
N ALA A 151 -59.41 3.26 31.28
CA ALA A 151 -58.14 2.97 30.60
C ALA A 151 -57.80 3.97 29.47
N VAL A 152 -58.81 4.57 28.84
CA VAL A 152 -58.62 5.62 27.82
C VAL A 152 -58.28 6.96 28.47
N SER A 153 -58.97 7.31 29.57
CA SER A 153 -58.66 8.53 30.33
C SER A 153 -57.27 8.47 30.99
N SER A 154 -56.83 7.29 31.45
CA SER A 154 -55.50 7.12 32.05
C SER A 154 -54.37 7.25 31.03
N LYS A 155 -54.57 6.75 29.80
CA LYS A 155 -53.62 6.93 28.69
C LYS A 155 -53.50 8.38 28.23
N ALA A 156 -54.61 9.11 28.15
CA ALA A 156 -54.57 10.55 27.84
C ALA A 156 -53.82 11.34 28.92
N ALA A 157 -54.06 11.03 30.20
CA ALA A 157 -53.35 11.66 31.31
C ALA A 157 -51.84 11.32 31.33
N ALA A 158 -51.46 10.11 30.92
CA ALA A 158 -50.07 9.69 30.82
C ALA A 158 -49.28 10.42 29.71
N LEU A 159 -49.93 10.65 28.57
CA LEU A 159 -49.35 11.43 27.47
C LEU A 159 -49.11 12.89 27.89
N ASP A 160 -50.05 13.47 28.65
CA ASP A 160 -49.92 14.84 29.20
C ASP A 160 -48.90 14.92 30.36
N ALA A 161 -48.64 13.82 31.07
CA ALA A 161 -47.75 13.77 32.24
C ALA A 161 -46.27 13.45 31.94
N CYS A 162 -45.90 13.34 30.65
CA CYS A 162 -44.53 13.05 30.25
C CYS A 162 -43.55 14.18 30.66
N ILE A 163 -42.44 13.81 31.32
CA ILE A 163 -41.34 14.72 31.68
C ILE A 163 -40.28 14.69 30.59
N TYR A 164 -39.79 15.88 30.22
CA TYR A 164 -38.71 16.09 29.27
C TYR A 164 -37.45 16.56 30.02
N THR A 165 -36.32 15.90 29.79
CA THR A 165 -35.03 16.32 30.34
C THR A 165 -34.05 16.59 29.21
N VAL A 166 -33.53 17.82 29.13
CA VAL A 166 -32.47 18.21 28.18
C VAL A 166 -31.16 18.33 28.92
N ALA A 167 -30.17 17.51 28.56
CA ALA A 167 -28.79 17.73 28.97
C ALA A 167 -28.12 18.70 27.98
N PRO A 168 -27.57 19.83 28.45
CA PRO A 168 -27.02 20.86 27.58
C PRO A 168 -25.78 20.37 26.84
N ALA A 169 -25.63 20.82 25.59
CA ALA A 169 -24.46 20.54 24.78
C ALA A 169 -23.20 21.20 25.32
N THR A 170 -22.07 20.51 25.21
CA THR A 170 -20.73 21.05 25.42
C THR A 170 -19.92 20.82 24.17
N ALA A 171 -19.29 21.86 23.62
CA ALA A 171 -18.43 21.74 22.46
C ALA A 171 -17.12 21.04 22.83
N ALA A 172 -16.73 20.09 21.99
CA ALA A 172 -15.41 19.51 21.95
C ALA A 172 -14.77 19.83 20.59
N LEU A 173 -13.47 20.15 20.60
CA LEU A 173 -12.71 20.33 19.37
C LEU A 173 -12.59 18.97 18.66
N ASN A 174 -13.00 18.87 17.39
CA ASN A 174 -12.78 17.68 16.58
C ASN A 174 -11.34 17.66 16.05
N THR A 175 -10.35 17.75 16.92
CA THR A 175 -9.02 17.26 16.61
C THR A 175 -9.03 15.76 16.85
N ALA A 176 -9.75 15.00 16.01
CA ALA A 176 -9.46 13.58 15.94
C ALA A 176 -8.01 13.49 15.47
N PRO A 177 -7.05 13.04 16.31
CA PRO A 177 -5.67 12.94 15.86
C PRO A 177 -5.69 11.84 14.81
N THR A 178 -5.63 12.22 13.53
CA THR A 178 -5.36 11.24 12.49
C THR A 178 -3.98 10.70 12.83
N SER A 179 -3.95 9.46 13.30
CA SER A 179 -2.71 8.88 13.82
C SER A 179 -1.68 8.88 12.70
N VAL A 180 -0.74 9.83 12.75
CA VAL A 180 0.39 9.96 11.83
C VAL A 180 1.11 8.62 11.71
N VAL A 181 1.17 7.87 12.82
CA VAL A 181 1.71 6.52 12.90
C VAL A 181 0.98 5.54 11.98
N LYS A 182 -0.36 5.55 11.91
CA LYS A 182 -1.11 4.64 11.03
C LYS A 182 -0.75 4.86 9.57
N TYR A 183 -0.70 6.12 9.13
CA TYR A 183 -0.39 6.45 7.73
C TYR A 183 1.08 6.26 7.39
N ALA A 184 2.00 6.48 8.34
CA ALA A 184 3.40 6.13 8.19
C ALA A 184 3.58 4.61 8.00
N VAL A 185 2.84 3.79 8.76
CA VAL A 185 2.85 2.32 8.61
C VAL A 185 2.30 1.91 7.25
N PHE A 186 1.18 2.48 6.79
CA PHE A 186 0.66 2.21 5.45
C PHE A 186 1.65 2.63 4.35
N GLY A 187 2.32 3.78 4.51
CA GLY A 187 3.38 4.23 3.60
C GLY A 187 4.57 3.27 3.56
N PHE A 188 5.00 2.75 4.72
CA PHE A 188 6.06 1.76 4.80
C PHE A 188 5.71 0.45 4.08
N ILE A 189 4.53 -0.10 4.34
CA ILE A 189 4.05 -1.33 3.70
C ILE A 189 3.92 -1.13 2.18
N GLY A 190 3.31 -0.02 1.75
CA GLY A 190 3.19 0.32 0.34
C GLY A 190 4.56 0.45 -0.35
N GLY A 191 5.52 1.10 0.31
CA GLY A 191 6.89 1.22 -0.18
C GLY A 191 7.60 -0.13 -0.31
N LEU A 192 7.40 -1.04 0.65
CA LEU A 192 8.00 -2.38 0.61
C LEU A 192 7.47 -3.20 -0.57
N ILE A 193 6.14 -3.18 -0.79
CA ILE A 193 5.51 -3.83 -1.93
C ILE A 193 6.01 -3.24 -3.25
N ALA A 194 6.10 -1.91 -3.34
CA ALA A 194 6.59 -1.24 -4.54
C ALA A 194 8.04 -1.64 -4.88
N VAL A 195 8.93 -1.73 -3.88
CA VAL A 195 10.31 -2.20 -4.14
C VAL A 195 10.33 -3.63 -4.62
N VAL A 196 9.59 -4.53 -3.98
CA VAL A 196 9.52 -5.93 -4.41
C VAL A 196 9.04 -6.03 -5.86
N PHE A 197 8.01 -5.27 -6.21
CA PHE A 197 7.50 -5.21 -7.58
C PHE A 197 8.55 -4.71 -8.57
N VAL A 198 9.27 -3.63 -8.23
CA VAL A 198 10.37 -3.10 -9.05
C VAL A 198 11.49 -4.12 -9.22
N LEU A 199 11.86 -4.85 -8.16
CA LEU A 199 12.88 -5.90 -8.25
C LEU A 199 12.46 -7.06 -9.16
N VAL A 200 11.18 -7.47 -9.10
CA VAL A 200 10.62 -8.49 -10.00
C VAL A 200 10.58 -7.98 -11.45
N MET A 201 10.25 -6.71 -11.66
CA MET A 201 10.32 -6.07 -12.98
C MET A 201 11.76 -6.05 -13.52
N ILE A 202 12.74 -5.69 -12.69
CA ILE A 202 14.16 -5.73 -13.08
C ILE A 202 14.56 -7.15 -13.45
N ASP A 203 14.16 -8.16 -12.67
CA ASP A 203 14.46 -9.56 -12.95
C ASP A 203 13.84 -10.06 -14.26
N SER A 204 12.55 -9.78 -14.48
CA SER A 204 11.82 -10.23 -15.66
C SER A 204 12.25 -9.52 -16.95
N VAL A 205 12.57 -8.23 -16.88
CA VAL A 205 12.99 -7.46 -18.07
C VAL A 205 14.46 -7.72 -18.39
N LYS A 206 15.34 -7.55 -17.39
CA LYS A 206 16.79 -7.63 -17.62
C LYS A 206 17.31 -9.06 -17.59
N CYS A 207 16.65 -10.01 -16.92
CA CYS A 207 17.14 -11.38 -16.70
C CYS A 207 18.66 -11.42 -16.43
N PRO A 208 19.13 -10.73 -15.37
CA PRO A 208 20.56 -10.58 -15.11
C PRO A 208 21.17 -11.94 -14.76
N ILE A 209 22.42 -12.15 -15.19
CA ILE A 209 23.19 -13.34 -14.82
C ILE A 209 23.73 -13.15 -13.41
N LYS A 210 23.24 -13.94 -12.46
CA LYS A 210 23.55 -13.84 -11.02
C LYS A 210 24.53 -14.92 -10.60
N THR A 211 24.32 -16.13 -11.12
CA THR A 211 25.03 -17.34 -10.73
C THR A 211 25.49 -18.14 -11.94
N ARG A 212 26.35 -19.12 -11.67
CA ARG A 212 26.80 -20.10 -12.66
C ARG A 212 25.63 -20.83 -13.32
N ARG A 213 24.58 -21.15 -12.56
CA ARG A 213 23.42 -21.89 -13.09
C ARG A 213 22.68 -21.11 -14.18
N ASP A 214 22.64 -19.79 -14.07
CA ASP A 214 21.95 -18.95 -15.06
C ASP A 214 22.62 -19.03 -16.44
N VAL A 215 23.95 -19.25 -16.46
CA VAL A 215 24.72 -19.46 -17.70
C VAL A 215 24.52 -20.89 -18.22
N GLU A 216 24.49 -21.88 -17.34
CA GLU A 216 24.26 -23.30 -17.69
C GLU A 216 22.84 -23.54 -18.21
N GLU A 217 21.85 -22.79 -17.71
CA GLU A 217 20.47 -22.84 -18.20
C GLU A 217 20.30 -22.12 -19.54
N ALA A 218 21.04 -21.02 -19.74
CA ALA A 218 20.98 -20.24 -20.97
C ALA A 218 21.80 -20.85 -22.13
N THR A 219 22.84 -21.63 -21.84
CA THR A 219 23.82 -22.05 -22.84
C THR A 219 24.34 -23.47 -22.58
N ASN A 220 24.67 -24.20 -23.65
CA ASN A 220 25.29 -25.52 -23.57
C ASN A 220 26.84 -25.47 -23.55
N HIS A 221 27.43 -24.28 -23.47
CA HIS A 221 28.89 -24.12 -23.47
C HIS A 221 29.46 -24.33 -22.06
N PRO A 222 30.66 -24.93 -21.94
CA PRO A 222 31.28 -25.17 -20.64
C PRO A 222 31.70 -23.85 -20.00
N ILE A 223 31.56 -23.79 -18.67
CA ILE A 223 31.98 -22.62 -17.89
C ILE A 223 33.44 -22.82 -17.48
N VAL A 224 34.30 -22.00 -18.06
CA VAL A 224 35.77 -22.08 -17.96
C VAL A 224 36.32 -21.30 -16.76
N ASN A 225 35.51 -20.47 -16.10
CA ASN A 225 35.83 -19.83 -14.81
C ASN A 225 34.56 -19.47 -14.04
N GLY A 226 34.60 -19.59 -12.71
CA GLY A 226 33.46 -19.33 -11.83
C GLY A 226 33.48 -18.02 -11.03
N CYS A 227 34.62 -17.35 -10.80
CA CYS A 227 34.71 -16.37 -9.69
C CYS A 227 35.55 -15.09 -9.92
N GLY A 228 36.04 -14.82 -11.13
CA GLY A 228 36.88 -13.63 -11.38
C GLY A 228 38.20 -13.61 -10.56
N GLY A 229 38.99 -12.53 -10.70
CA GLY A 229 40.26 -12.34 -9.97
C GLY A 229 41.43 -13.21 -10.46
N VAL A 230 42.60 -13.07 -9.82
CA VAL A 230 43.88 -13.68 -10.25
C VAL A 230 43.78 -15.22 -10.33
N SER A 231 43.24 -15.87 -9.30
CA SER A 231 43.02 -17.32 -9.31
C SER A 231 41.99 -17.77 -10.36
N GLY A 232 41.04 -16.91 -10.70
CA GLY A 232 40.07 -17.18 -11.77
C GLY A 232 40.72 -17.15 -13.15
N VAL A 233 41.65 -16.24 -13.39
CA VAL A 233 42.40 -16.14 -14.65
C VAL A 233 43.31 -17.36 -14.84
N GLU A 234 43.97 -17.84 -13.78
CA GLU A 234 44.77 -19.07 -13.81
C GLU A 234 43.92 -20.29 -14.14
N LEU A 235 42.76 -20.42 -13.50
CA LEU A 235 41.83 -21.52 -13.77
C LEU A 235 41.29 -21.45 -15.21
N ALA A 236 40.99 -20.25 -15.71
CA ALA A 236 40.59 -20.05 -17.10
C ALA A 236 41.69 -20.49 -18.07
N ARG A 237 42.95 -20.08 -17.85
CA ARG A 237 44.09 -20.53 -18.66
C ARG A 237 44.20 -22.06 -18.66
N ALA A 238 44.17 -22.70 -17.48
CA ALA A 238 44.27 -24.14 -17.38
C ALA A 238 43.15 -24.86 -18.15
N ASN A 239 41.92 -24.35 -18.05
CA ASN A 239 40.77 -24.92 -18.76
C ASN A 239 40.86 -24.70 -20.29
N VAL A 240 41.33 -23.55 -20.74
CA VAL A 240 41.58 -23.26 -22.17
C VAL A 240 42.60 -24.25 -22.74
N LEU A 241 43.74 -24.41 -22.07
CA LEU A 241 44.80 -25.32 -22.49
C LEU A 241 44.33 -26.79 -22.51
N THR A 242 43.54 -27.17 -21.50
CA THR A 242 42.98 -28.53 -21.41
C THR A 242 41.95 -28.80 -22.50
N ALA A 243 41.07 -27.84 -22.79
CA ALA A 243 40.03 -27.97 -23.82
C ALA A 243 40.62 -28.13 -25.23
N LEU A 244 41.75 -27.47 -25.49
CA LEU A 244 42.42 -27.50 -26.81
C LEU A 244 43.50 -28.59 -26.92
N GLY A 245 43.87 -29.23 -25.81
CA GLY A 245 44.95 -30.22 -25.78
C GLY A 245 46.34 -29.62 -26.08
N GLY A 246 46.52 -28.31 -25.89
CA GLY A 246 47.74 -27.59 -26.26
C GLY A 246 47.64 -26.08 -26.07
N VAL A 247 48.73 -25.39 -26.41
CA VAL A 247 48.83 -23.92 -26.34
C VAL A 247 48.26 -23.32 -27.62
N PRO A 248 47.15 -22.57 -27.57
CA PRO A 248 46.62 -21.91 -28.76
C PRO A 248 47.53 -20.78 -29.21
N PRO A 249 47.86 -20.66 -30.51
CA PRO A 249 48.53 -19.48 -31.05
C PRO A 249 47.73 -18.19 -30.85
N LYS A 250 46.41 -18.22 -31.08
CA LYS A 250 45.54 -17.04 -30.98
C LYS A 250 44.26 -17.33 -30.20
N LEU A 251 44.04 -16.56 -29.13
CA LEU A 251 42.88 -16.64 -28.25
C LEU A 251 42.12 -15.32 -28.27
N CYS A 252 40.85 -15.34 -28.67
CA CYS A 252 39.96 -14.19 -28.58
C CYS A 252 39.16 -14.21 -27.27
N VAL A 253 39.05 -13.06 -26.61
CA VAL A 253 38.22 -12.86 -25.43
C VAL A 253 37.17 -11.81 -25.75
N ILE A 254 35.90 -12.19 -25.67
CA ILE A 254 34.78 -11.36 -26.05
C ILE A 254 34.04 -10.88 -24.81
N SER A 255 33.86 -9.56 -24.66
CA SER A 255 33.03 -9.01 -23.60
C SER A 255 32.45 -7.65 -23.95
N GLY A 256 31.25 -7.37 -23.45
CA GLY A 256 30.61 -6.06 -23.57
C GLY A 256 30.97 -5.08 -22.44
N ASN A 257 31.85 -5.45 -21.51
CA ASN A 257 32.11 -4.67 -20.30
C ASN A 257 33.61 -4.53 -19.96
N GLU A 258 33.93 -3.50 -19.17
CA GLU A 258 35.30 -3.19 -18.73
C GLU A 258 35.94 -4.32 -17.91
N GLN A 259 35.14 -5.12 -17.20
CA GLN A 259 35.65 -6.25 -16.41
C GLN A 259 36.20 -7.35 -17.32
N GLY A 260 35.55 -7.60 -18.46
CA GLY A 260 36.03 -8.54 -19.47
C GLY A 260 37.31 -8.06 -20.15
N GLN A 261 37.43 -6.75 -20.37
CA GLN A 261 38.68 -6.17 -20.87
C GLN A 261 39.81 -6.34 -19.85
N ALA A 262 39.59 -6.02 -18.58
CA ALA A 262 40.57 -6.24 -17.52
C ALA A 262 40.95 -7.72 -17.40
N PHE A 263 39.97 -8.62 -17.49
CA PHE A 263 40.19 -10.07 -17.49
C PHE A 263 41.06 -10.52 -18.67
N SER A 264 40.79 -10.02 -19.88
CA SER A 264 41.58 -10.35 -21.07
C SER A 264 43.05 -9.90 -20.94
N GLN A 265 43.30 -8.73 -20.34
CA GLN A 265 44.64 -8.21 -20.10
C GLN A 265 45.39 -9.04 -19.06
N GLN A 266 44.71 -9.44 -17.98
CA GLN A 266 45.28 -10.33 -16.98
C GLN A 266 45.61 -11.70 -17.60
N LEU A 267 44.71 -12.25 -18.42
CA LEU A 267 44.93 -13.51 -19.12
C LEU A 267 46.13 -13.41 -20.07
N ALA A 268 46.21 -12.34 -20.87
CA ALA A 268 47.35 -12.07 -21.75
C ALA A 268 48.68 -11.99 -20.98
N SER A 269 48.68 -11.31 -19.83
CA SER A 269 49.87 -11.21 -18.98
C SER A 269 50.29 -12.57 -18.42
N LEU A 270 49.32 -13.42 -18.08
CA LEU A 270 49.57 -14.75 -17.51
C LEU A 270 50.13 -15.72 -18.55
N PHE A 271 49.61 -15.74 -19.78
CA PHE A 271 50.17 -16.54 -20.87
C PHE A 271 51.63 -16.15 -21.14
N LYS A 272 51.92 -14.84 -21.23
CA LYS A 272 53.30 -14.34 -21.39
C LYS A 272 54.22 -14.73 -20.24
N ALA A 273 53.77 -14.55 -18.99
CA ALA A 273 54.55 -14.90 -17.81
C ALA A 273 54.84 -16.41 -17.70
N SER A 274 53.94 -17.23 -18.23
CA SER A 274 54.08 -18.70 -18.24
C SER A 274 54.96 -19.22 -19.39
N GLY A 275 55.44 -18.34 -20.27
CA GLY A 275 56.25 -18.73 -21.44
C GLY A 275 55.45 -19.29 -22.61
N ASP A 276 54.12 -19.13 -22.60
CA ASP A 276 53.26 -19.55 -23.71
C ASP A 276 53.32 -18.55 -24.86
N SER A 277 53.30 -19.03 -26.09
CA SER A 277 53.27 -18.19 -27.31
C SER A 277 51.86 -17.74 -27.73
N THR A 278 50.89 -17.77 -26.82
CA THR A 278 49.49 -17.36 -27.09
C THR A 278 49.34 -15.85 -27.17
N GLU A 279 48.84 -15.38 -28.31
CA GLU A 279 48.33 -14.02 -28.47
C GLU A 279 46.88 -13.96 -27.97
N VAL A 280 46.64 -13.16 -26.92
CA VAL A 280 45.30 -12.93 -26.37
C VAL A 280 44.77 -11.59 -26.86
N LEU A 281 43.67 -11.61 -27.61
CA LEU A 281 43.04 -10.41 -28.17
C LEU A 281 41.69 -10.15 -27.49
N PHE A 282 41.50 -8.92 -27.01
CA PHE A 282 40.18 -8.46 -26.58
C PHE A 282 39.36 -8.03 -27.78
N VAL A 283 38.13 -8.53 -27.86
CA VAL A 283 37.18 -8.21 -28.93
C VAL A 283 35.87 -7.73 -28.31
N SER A 284 35.41 -6.54 -28.72
CA SER A 284 34.08 -6.04 -28.35
C SER A 284 32.98 -6.91 -28.99
N PRO A 285 31.74 -6.90 -28.46
CA PRO A 285 30.65 -7.69 -29.04
C PRO A 285 30.52 -7.46 -30.54
N LEU A 286 30.28 -8.51 -31.32
CA LEU A 286 30.35 -8.47 -32.78
C LEU A 286 29.28 -7.52 -33.37
N SER A 287 28.12 -7.40 -32.74
CA SER A 287 27.11 -6.36 -32.98
C SER A 287 27.66 -4.93 -33.04
N SER A 288 28.77 -4.65 -32.35
CA SER A 288 29.38 -3.31 -32.25
C SER A 288 30.66 -3.15 -33.07
N ASN A 289 31.24 -4.24 -33.59
CA ASN A 289 32.55 -4.21 -34.23
C ASN A 289 32.70 -5.28 -35.33
N ALA A 290 32.56 -4.87 -36.59
CA ALA A 290 32.73 -5.73 -37.75
C ALA A 290 34.17 -6.28 -37.91
N ALA A 291 35.20 -5.56 -37.45
CA ALA A 291 36.58 -6.07 -37.49
C ALA A 291 36.77 -7.28 -36.56
N GLY A 292 36.04 -7.29 -35.44
CA GLY A 292 36.02 -8.41 -34.51
C GLY A 292 35.57 -9.73 -35.15
N TYR A 293 34.75 -9.67 -36.19
CA TYR A 293 34.24 -10.86 -36.89
C TYR A 293 35.38 -11.68 -37.51
N PHE A 294 36.31 -11.02 -38.21
CA PHE A 294 37.46 -11.68 -38.82
C PHE A 294 38.50 -12.11 -37.79
N GLU A 295 38.65 -11.34 -36.70
CA GLU A 295 39.57 -11.69 -35.62
C GLU A 295 39.17 -13.00 -34.94
N VAL A 296 37.87 -13.14 -34.66
CA VAL A 296 37.31 -14.31 -34.00
C VAL A 296 37.24 -15.52 -34.94
N GLN A 297 36.94 -15.30 -36.23
CA GLN A 297 36.94 -16.38 -37.23
C GLN A 297 38.33 -17.02 -37.41
N ASN A 298 39.39 -16.23 -37.31
CA ASN A 298 40.78 -16.70 -37.44
C ASN A 298 41.42 -17.10 -36.10
N ALA A 299 40.67 -17.07 -35.00
CA ALA A 299 41.19 -17.46 -33.69
C ALA A 299 41.10 -18.98 -33.49
N ASP A 300 42.13 -19.56 -32.88
CA ASP A 300 42.15 -20.98 -32.52
C ASP A 300 41.15 -21.29 -31.41
N ALA A 301 40.85 -20.29 -30.58
CA ALA A 301 39.88 -20.39 -29.51
C ALA A 301 39.24 -19.04 -29.18
N THR A 302 37.99 -19.10 -28.74
CA THR A 302 37.20 -17.93 -28.34
C THR A 302 36.54 -18.15 -26.99
N LEU A 303 36.75 -17.20 -26.08
CA LEU A 303 36.22 -17.19 -24.73
C LEU A 303 35.20 -16.05 -24.61
N VAL A 304 33.99 -16.35 -24.13
CA VAL A 304 32.97 -15.31 -23.88
C VAL A 304 32.97 -14.94 -22.41
N CYS A 305 33.25 -13.68 -22.10
CA CYS A 305 33.28 -13.14 -20.75
C CYS A 305 31.96 -12.48 -20.38
N VAL A 306 31.37 -12.94 -19.28
CA VAL A 306 30.07 -12.50 -18.78
C VAL A 306 30.21 -12.01 -17.34
N ALA A 307 29.84 -10.76 -17.10
CA ALA A 307 29.87 -10.14 -15.78
C ALA A 307 28.58 -10.36 -15.01
N ARG A 308 28.72 -10.81 -13.75
CA ARG A 308 27.59 -10.98 -12.84
C ARG A 308 26.87 -9.64 -12.62
N TRP A 309 25.54 -9.68 -12.60
CA TRP A 309 24.63 -8.54 -12.40
C TRP A 309 24.63 -7.47 -13.49
N LYS A 310 25.62 -7.45 -14.39
CA LYS A 310 25.72 -6.48 -15.49
C LYS A 310 25.17 -7.06 -16.78
N ASP A 311 25.58 -8.28 -17.11
CA ASP A 311 25.16 -8.95 -18.34
C ASP A 311 23.87 -9.75 -18.12
N SER A 312 23.12 -9.94 -19.21
CA SER A 312 21.88 -10.70 -19.23
C SER A 312 22.02 -11.99 -20.01
N ALA A 313 21.19 -12.99 -19.65
CA ALA A 313 21.12 -14.24 -20.41
C ALA A 313 20.78 -14.00 -21.89
N LYS A 314 19.89 -13.04 -22.17
CA LYS A 314 19.53 -12.63 -23.53
C LYS A 314 20.72 -12.06 -24.31
N SER A 315 21.50 -11.16 -23.69
CA SER A 315 22.68 -10.58 -24.32
C SER A 315 23.75 -11.64 -24.59
N LEU A 316 23.93 -12.59 -23.67
CA LEU A 316 24.84 -13.72 -23.84
C LEU A 316 24.43 -14.59 -25.03
N MET A 317 23.15 -14.97 -25.10
CA MET A 317 22.64 -15.78 -26.22
C MET A 317 22.83 -15.08 -27.57
N LEU A 318 22.47 -13.80 -27.67
CA LEU A 318 22.68 -13.02 -28.89
C LEU A 318 24.17 -12.98 -29.29
N SER A 319 25.06 -12.81 -28.31
CA SER A 319 26.50 -12.83 -28.58
C SER A 319 26.97 -14.20 -29.08
N LEU A 320 26.41 -15.29 -28.55
CA LEU A 320 26.74 -16.65 -29.00
C LEU A 320 26.20 -16.95 -30.41
N GLU A 321 24.98 -16.50 -30.72
CA GLU A 321 24.41 -16.61 -32.07
C GLU A 321 25.27 -15.87 -33.11
N GLU A 322 25.75 -14.66 -32.78
CA GLU A 322 26.67 -13.91 -33.63
C GLU A 322 28.00 -14.64 -33.85
N LEU A 323 28.50 -15.34 -32.82
CA LEU A 323 29.73 -16.11 -32.87
C LEU A 323 29.59 -17.39 -33.69
N GLU A 324 28.44 -18.05 -33.59
CA GLU A 324 28.10 -19.18 -34.43
C GLU A 324 28.03 -18.76 -35.91
N LEU A 325 27.41 -17.60 -36.20
CA LEU A 325 27.41 -17.02 -37.55
C LEU A 325 28.82 -16.71 -38.04
N ALA A 326 29.72 -16.25 -37.17
CA ALA A 326 31.13 -16.01 -37.47
C ALA A 326 31.97 -17.30 -37.62
N ARG A 327 31.39 -18.47 -37.35
CA ARG A 327 32.09 -19.76 -37.27
C ARG A 327 33.25 -19.72 -36.27
N ALA A 328 33.05 -18.99 -35.17
CA ALA A 328 34.01 -18.89 -34.08
C ALA A 328 34.17 -20.24 -33.37
N ASN A 329 35.40 -20.58 -32.97
CA ASN A 329 35.62 -21.73 -32.08
C ASN A 329 35.38 -21.34 -30.61
N VAL A 330 34.13 -21.36 -30.16
CA VAL A 330 33.76 -21.01 -28.78
C VAL A 330 34.07 -22.16 -27.82
N ILE A 331 35.16 -22.03 -27.08
CA ILE A 331 35.64 -23.04 -26.13
C ILE A 331 34.93 -22.98 -24.77
N GLY A 332 34.33 -21.85 -24.41
CA GLY A 332 33.60 -21.73 -23.15
C GLY A 332 33.30 -20.30 -22.71
N ILE A 333 32.57 -20.21 -21.60
CA ILE A 333 32.14 -18.96 -20.98
C ILE A 333 32.89 -18.72 -19.67
N ALA A 334 33.49 -17.54 -19.52
CA ALA A 334 34.11 -17.10 -18.28
C ALA A 334 33.16 -16.17 -17.51
N LEU A 335 32.77 -16.60 -16.30
CA LEU A 335 31.95 -15.80 -15.40
C LEU A 335 32.85 -14.92 -14.52
N ILE A 336 32.70 -13.60 -14.68
CA ILE A 336 33.54 -12.57 -14.05
C ILE A 336 32.74 -11.62 -13.14
#